data_AF-A0A328HLA5-F1
#
_entry.id   AF-A0A328HLA5-F1
#
_cell.length_a   1.000
_cell.length_b   1.000
_cell.length_c   1.000
_cell.angle_alpha   90.00
_cell.angle_beta   90.00
_cell.angle_gamma   90.00
#
_symmetry.space_group_name_H-M   'P 1'
#
loop_
_entity.id
_entity.type
_entity.pdbx_description
1 polymer ?
#
loop_
_entity_poly.entity_id
_entity_poly.type
_entity_poly.pdbx_seq_one_letter_code
_entity_poly.pdbx_strand_id
1 'polypeptide(L)'
;MPEDVAAGPVTDEELRRLLDGCLNEAVDPAAILAAMPDAELGRLADGLYRHLDTPSPAFGARFWYVQVSEELRLRHLGSYQSAAIVPGAIAAAGPVASEVPAG
;
A
#
# COMPACT_ATOMS: atom_id res chain seq x y z
N MET A 1 24.46 -16.52 12.55
CA MET A 1 23.10 -15.98 12.59
C MET A 1 23.24 -14.48 12.56
N PRO A 2 22.89 -13.78 11.46
CA PRO A 2 22.72 -12.34 11.57
C PRO A 2 21.53 -12.12 12.48
N GLU A 3 21.64 -11.10 13.31
CA GLU A 3 20.66 -10.78 14.34
C GLU A 3 19.39 -10.38 13.59
N ASP A 4 18.36 -11.22 13.70
CA ASP A 4 16.96 -10.80 13.58
C ASP A 4 16.75 -9.84 14.75
N VAL A 5 17.30 -8.63 14.60
CA VAL A 5 16.99 -7.49 15.46
C VAL A 5 15.52 -7.34 15.23
N ALA A 6 14.75 -7.95 16.13
CA ALA A 6 13.32 -7.84 16.18
C ALA A 6 13.00 -6.36 16.01
N ALA A 7 12.62 -5.98 14.79
CA ALA A 7 12.13 -4.66 14.54
C ALA A 7 10.99 -4.51 15.53
N GLY A 8 11.15 -3.62 16.51
CA GLY A 8 10.15 -3.43 17.53
C GLY A 8 8.86 -2.92 16.88
N PRO A 9 7.74 -2.86 17.63
CA PRO A 9 6.68 -1.95 17.23
C PRO A 9 7.29 -0.55 17.07
N VAL A 10 6.96 0.14 15.98
CA VAL A 10 7.36 1.55 15.80
C VAL A 10 6.92 2.31 17.05
N THR A 11 7.87 2.96 17.72
CA THR A 11 7.56 3.71 18.92
C THR A 11 6.85 5.02 18.56
N ASP A 12 6.09 5.56 19.50
CA ASP A 12 5.35 6.82 19.36
C ASP A 12 6.27 8.00 18.95
N GLU A 13 7.47 8.02 19.52
CA GLU A 13 8.49 9.04 19.25
C GLU A 13 9.12 8.90 17.85
N GLU A 14 9.43 7.67 17.43
CA GLU A 14 9.89 7.41 16.06
C GLU A 14 8.82 7.78 15.03
N LEU A 15 7.56 7.47 15.33
CA LEU A 15 6.45 7.84 14.47
C LEU A 15 6.33 9.35 14.32
N ARG A 16 6.43 10.11 15.41
CA ARG A 16 6.42 11.58 15.36
C ARG A 16 7.56 12.14 14.53
N ARG A 17 8.78 11.63 14.69
CA ARG A 17 9.95 12.07 13.89
C ARG A 17 9.78 11.78 12.41
N LEU A 18 9.22 10.62 12.07
CA LEU A 18 8.97 10.24 10.69
C LEU A 18 7.90 11.14 10.06
N LEU A 19 6.79 11.39 10.78
CA LEU A 19 5.73 12.31 10.33
C LEU A 19 6.25 13.73 10.14
N ASP A 20 7.05 14.25 11.08
CA ASP A 20 7.63 15.59 11.00
C ASP A 20 8.60 15.72 9.82
N GLY A 21 9.47 14.73 9.61
CA GLY A 21 10.38 14.69 8.45
C GLY A 21 9.63 14.68 7.11
N CYS A 22 8.62 13.81 6.98
CA CYS A 22 7.86 13.70 5.73
C CYS A 22 6.90 14.87 5.47
N LEU A 23 6.50 15.62 6.49
CA LEU A 23 5.65 16.82 6.34
C LEU A 23 6.45 18.10 6.09
N ASN A 24 7.68 18.19 6.61
CA ASN A 24 8.54 19.36 6.45
C ASN A 24 9.36 19.33 5.15
N GLU A 25 9.72 18.14 4.67
CA GLU A 25 10.29 17.99 3.34
C GLU A 25 9.16 17.85 2.32
N ALA A 26 9.29 18.48 1.15
CA ALA A 26 8.32 18.38 0.04
C ALA A 26 8.37 16.99 -0.64
N VAL A 27 8.25 15.94 0.16
CA VAL A 27 8.34 14.56 -0.28
C VAL A 27 6.95 14.07 -0.62
N ASP A 28 6.80 13.47 -1.79
CA ASP A 28 5.56 12.82 -2.19
C ASP A 28 5.30 11.61 -1.26
N PRO A 29 4.22 11.63 -0.45
CA PRO A 29 3.89 10.53 0.45
C PRO A 29 3.71 9.22 -0.29
N ALA A 30 3.11 9.24 -1.49
CA ALA A 30 2.89 8.02 -2.26
C ALA A 30 4.22 7.39 -2.70
N ALA A 31 5.19 8.21 -3.11
CA ALA A 31 6.52 7.74 -3.49
C ALA A 31 7.28 7.12 -2.31
N ILE A 32 7.19 7.71 -1.11
CA ILE A 32 7.80 7.14 0.11
C ILE A 32 7.20 5.77 0.42
N LEU A 33 5.87 5.67 0.42
CA LEU A 33 5.18 4.43 0.74
C LEU A 33 5.45 3.34 -0.30
N ALA A 34 5.48 3.69 -1.59
CA ALA A 34 5.81 2.78 -2.67
C ALA A 34 7.22 2.18 -2.56
N ALA A 35 8.18 2.96 -2.03
CA ALA A 35 9.56 2.50 -1.81
C ALA A 35 9.73 1.59 -0.59
N MET A 36 8.79 1.60 0.36
CA MET A 36 8.85 0.77 1.56
C MET A 36 8.43 -0.69 1.30
N PRO A 37 9.04 -1.68 1.98
CA PRO A 37 8.61 -3.06 1.95
C PRO A 37 7.29 -3.28 2.71
N ASP A 38 6.52 -4.31 2.32
CA ASP A 38 5.21 -4.62 2.91
C ASP A 38 5.24 -4.79 4.43
N ALA A 39 6.31 -5.41 4.96
CA ALA A 39 6.49 -5.62 6.39
C ALA A 39 6.64 -4.30 7.16
N GLU A 40 7.30 -3.30 6.58
CA GLU A 40 7.45 -1.97 7.19
C GLU A 40 6.16 -1.16 7.06
N LEU A 41 5.46 -1.25 5.93
CA LEU A 41 4.13 -0.64 5.76
C LEU A 41 3.12 -1.17 6.78
N GLY A 42 3.10 -2.49 7.02
CA GLY A 42 2.24 -3.10 8.04
C GLY A 42 2.56 -2.59 9.44
N ARG A 43 3.84 -2.50 9.80
CA ARG A 43 4.28 -1.96 11.10
C ARG A 43 3.92 -0.49 11.27
N LEU A 44 4.07 0.30 10.20
CA LEU A 44 3.70 1.71 10.18
C LEU A 44 2.19 1.89 10.34
N ALA A 45 1.37 1.08 9.65
CA ALA A 45 -0.07 1.07 9.81
C ALA A 45 -0.49 0.76 11.26
N ASP A 46 0.10 -0.26 11.87
CA ASP A 46 -0.17 -0.65 13.26
C ASP A 46 0.24 0.45 14.25
N GLY A 47 1.42 1.07 14.03
CA GLY A 47 1.90 2.19 14.84
C GLY A 47 0.98 3.40 14.74
N LEU A 48 0.57 3.77 13.52
CA LEU A 48 -0.38 4.85 13.27
C LEU A 48 -1.75 4.58 13.87
N TYR A 49 -2.26 3.34 13.77
CA TYR A 49 -3.54 2.96 14.36
C TYR A 49 -3.52 3.14 15.88
N ARG A 50 -2.49 2.63 16.56
CA ARG A 50 -2.31 2.81 18.01
C ARG A 50 -2.14 4.29 18.39
N HIS A 51 -1.44 5.06 17.57
CA HIS A 51 -1.25 6.48 17.81
C HIS A 51 -2.54 7.29 17.67
N LEU A 52 -3.39 6.92 16.72
CA LEU A 52 -4.72 7.52 16.51
C LEU A 52 -5.70 7.21 17.64
N ASP A 53 -5.50 6.11 18.36
CA ASP A 53 -6.29 5.74 19.54
C ASP A 53 -5.88 6.53 20.81
N THR A 54 -4.82 7.35 20.73
CA THR A 54 -4.41 8.23 21.83
C THR A 54 -5.25 9.52 21.85
N PRO A 55 -5.41 10.18 23.02
CA PRO A 55 -6.19 11.41 23.13
C PRO A 55 -5.55 12.64 22.43
N SER A 56 -4.30 12.54 21.97
CA SER A 56 -3.60 13.62 21.27
C SER A 56 -2.77 13.05 20.12
N PRO A 57 -3.43 12.69 19.00
CA PRO A 57 -2.73 12.19 17.82
C PRO A 57 -1.89 13.30 17.20
N ALA A 58 -0.71 12.94 16.69
CA ALA A 58 0.16 13.86 15.98
C ALA A 58 -0.52 14.41 14.72
N PHE A 59 -0.18 15.65 14.37
CA PHE A 59 -0.63 16.28 13.15
C PHE A 59 -0.23 15.44 11.93
N GLY A 60 -1.17 15.24 11.00
CA GLY A 60 -0.94 14.41 9.82
C GLY A 60 -1.02 12.89 10.03
N ALA A 61 -1.05 12.37 11.26
CA ALA A 61 -1.11 10.92 11.52
C ALA A 61 -2.30 10.24 10.81
N ARG A 62 -3.47 10.88 10.81
CA ARG A 62 -4.66 10.36 10.11
C ARG A 62 -4.47 10.32 8.59
N PHE A 63 -3.85 11.35 8.03
CA PHE A 63 -3.56 11.40 6.60
C PHE A 63 -2.60 10.26 6.21
N TRP A 64 -1.51 10.10 6.96
CA TRP A 64 -0.54 9.03 6.74
C TRP A 64 -1.15 7.63 6.91
N TYR A 65 -2.02 7.44 7.89
CA TYR A 65 -2.72 6.16 8.07
C TYR A 65 -3.56 5.79 6.84
N VAL A 66 -4.29 6.75 6.27
CA VAL A 66 -5.07 6.53 5.05
C VAL A 66 -4.15 6.19 3.87
N GLN A 67 -3.05 6.92 3.69
CA GLN A 67 -2.10 6.68 2.61
C GLN A 67 -1.46 5.28 2.70
N VAL A 68 -1.00 4.88 3.89
CA VAL A 68 -0.43 3.55 4.14
C VAL A 68 -1.45 2.44 3.89
N SER A 69 -2.68 2.63 4.37
CA SER A 69 -3.77 1.66 4.17
C SER A 69 -4.13 1.51 2.69
N GLU A 70 -4.15 2.61 1.95
CA GLU A 70 -4.40 2.60 0.51
C GLU A 70 -3.27 1.91 -0.25
N GLU A 71 -2.02 2.16 0.08
CA GLU A 71 -0.88 1.47 -0.54
C GLU A 71 -0.92 -0.04 -0.27
N LEU A 72 -1.16 -0.46 0.98
CA LEU A 72 -1.33 -1.87 1.34
C LEU A 72 -2.50 -2.50 0.55
N ARG A 73 -3.62 -1.79 0.42
CA ARG A 73 -4.77 -2.24 -0.37
C ARG A 73 -4.41 -2.38 -1.85
N LEU A 74 -3.69 -1.42 -2.43
CA LEU A 74 -3.24 -1.46 -3.82
C LEU A 74 -2.32 -2.64 -4.07
N ARG A 75 -1.38 -2.93 -3.17
CA ARG A 75 -0.48 -4.08 -3.27
C ARG A 75 -1.21 -5.41 -3.16
N HIS A 76 -2.15 -5.52 -2.22
CA HIS A 76 -3.00 -6.70 -2.13
C HIS A 76 -3.81 -6.90 -3.41
N LEU A 77 -4.47 -5.86 -3.93
CA LEU A 77 -5.23 -5.95 -5.19
C LEU A 77 -4.35 -6.27 -6.40
N GLY A 78 -3.16 -5.69 -6.49
CA GLY A 78 -2.17 -5.99 -7.54
C GLY A 78 -1.64 -7.42 -7.44
N SER A 79 -1.46 -7.94 -6.23
CA SER A 79 -1.12 -9.35 -5.98
C SER A 79 -2.26 -10.29 -6.42
N TYR A 80 -3.51 -9.95 -6.09
CA TYR A 80 -4.69 -10.67 -6.57
C TYR A 80 -4.83 -10.62 -8.10
N GLN A 81 -4.52 -9.48 -8.73
CA GLN A 81 -4.60 -9.31 -10.18
C GLN A 81 -3.45 -10.04 -10.90
N SER A 82 -2.26 -10.11 -10.31
CA SER A 82 -1.12 -10.89 -10.80
C SER A 82 -1.36 -12.41 -10.64
N ALA A 83 -2.03 -12.85 -9.56
CA ALA A 83 -2.44 -14.24 -9.37
C ALA A 83 -3.63 -14.65 -10.27
N ALA A 84 -4.49 -13.70 -10.66
CA ALA A 84 -5.61 -13.94 -11.58
C ALA A 84 -5.17 -14.07 -13.05
N ILE A 85 -4.00 -13.53 -13.42
CA ILE A 85 -3.38 -13.79 -14.72
C ILE A 85 -2.60 -15.09 -14.62
N VAL A 86 -3.31 -16.22 -14.59
CA VAL A 86 -2.74 -17.48 -15.05
C VAL A 86 -2.74 -17.39 -16.59
N PRO A 87 -1.59 -17.34 -17.27
CA PRO A 87 -1.55 -17.37 -18.73
C PRO A 87 -1.85 -18.81 -19.19
N GLY A 88 -3.14 -19.15 -19.23
CA GLY A 88 -3.56 -20.51 -19.50
C GLY A 88 -5.06 -20.68 -19.72
N ALA A 89 -5.79 -19.63 -20.09
CA ALA A 89 -7.19 -19.74 -20.50
C ALA A 89 -7.61 -18.63 -21.47
N ILE A 90 -6.81 -18.37 -22.52
CA ILE A 90 -7.41 -17.88 -23.76
C ILE A 90 -7.99 -19.08 -24.51
N ALA A 91 -9.10 -19.61 -23.99
CA ALA A 91 -9.90 -20.56 -24.74
C ALA A 91 -10.56 -19.80 -25.88
N ALA A 92 -10.03 -20.07 -27.07
CA ALA A 92 -10.51 -19.62 -28.36
C ALA A 92 -12.03 -19.75 -28.48
N ALA A 93 -12.71 -18.64 -28.70
CA ALA A 93 -13.98 -18.62 -29.42
C ALA A 93 -13.69 -17.91 -30.75
N GLY A 94 -13.67 -18.71 -31.82
CA GLY A 94 -13.25 -18.31 -33.16
C GLY A 94 -14.15 -17.27 -33.84
N PRO A 95 -13.77 -16.87 -35.07
CA PRO A 95 -14.43 -15.80 -35.78
C PRO A 95 -15.76 -16.28 -36.35
N VAL A 96 -16.85 -15.55 -36.07
CA VAL A 96 -18.09 -15.67 -36.84
C VAL A 96 -18.28 -14.39 -37.65
N ALA A 97 -17.97 -14.53 -38.94
CA ALA A 97 -18.43 -13.64 -39.99
C ALA A 97 -19.95 -13.84 -40.20
N SER A 98 -20.65 -12.76 -40.52
CA SER A 98 -21.79 -12.67 -41.47
C SER A 98 -22.33 -11.24 -41.40
N GLU A 99 -21.87 -10.34 -42.27
CA GLU A 99 -22.45 -10.06 -43.60
C GLU A 99 -23.74 -9.24 -43.55
N VAL A 100 -23.61 -8.00 -44.04
CA VAL A 100 -24.67 -7.03 -44.33
C VAL A 100 -25.24 -7.34 -45.72
N PRO A 101 -26.57 -7.22 -45.92
CA PRO A 101 -27.08 -6.84 -47.23
C PRO A 101 -27.77 -5.47 -47.19
N ALA A 102 -27.29 -4.61 -48.08
CA ALA A 102 -28.01 -3.45 -48.58
C ALA A 102 -29.11 -3.92 -49.55
N GLY A 103 -30.28 -3.29 -49.45
CA GLY A 103 -31.42 -3.46 -50.35
C GLY A 103 -32.49 -2.44 -50.01
#